data_AF-A0A2N2JED6-F1
#
_entry.id   AF-A0A2N2JED6-F1
#
_cell.length_a   1.000
_cell.length_b   1.000
_cell.length_c   1.000
_cell.angle_alpha   90.00
_cell.angle_beta   90.00
_cell.angle_gamma   90.00
#
_symmetry.space_group_name_H-M   'P 1'
#
loop_
_entity.id
_entity.type
_entity.pdbx_description
1 polymer ?
#
loop_
_entity_poly.entity_id
_entity_poly.type
_entity_poly.pdbx_seq_one_letter_code
_entity_poly.pdbx_strand_id
1 'polypeptide(L)'
;MNSLNLLHNGALTVADVARRGVAATRVLQRHKIDFCCGGGRPLDEACEARGVTPEAVLAEVAAEVAEPDETDWTQAPLGALIDHIIARFHDPLREEMPRLAFLAHKVARVHEERDARLPALRDVYLAIANELGPHLDKEEQILFPWIRRGQGGSAGAPVRVMESEHEHVGALLVQLRKLADDYVVPDMACGSWRALLEGLELFEADLHAHIHLENNVLHPRALRGE
;
A
#
# COMPACT_ATOMS: atom_id res chain seq x y z
N MET A 1 -1.49 -3.54 -32.02
CA MET A 1 -2.58 -2.53 -32.05
C MET A 1 -2.66 -1.97 -30.63
N ASN A 2 -2.23 -0.73 -30.45
CA ASN A 2 -2.00 -0.08 -29.15
C ASN A 2 -3.31 0.23 -28.43
N SER A 3 -3.50 -0.35 -27.25
CA SER A 3 -4.57 0.01 -26.30
C SER A 3 -4.18 1.22 -25.44
N LEU A 4 -3.71 2.29 -26.09
CA LEU A 4 -3.48 3.60 -25.48
C LEU A 4 -4.60 4.54 -25.94
N ASN A 5 -5.83 4.30 -25.47
CA ASN A 5 -6.93 5.25 -25.62
C ASN A 5 -8.03 4.99 -24.59
N LEU A 6 -7.75 5.38 -23.36
CA LEU A 6 -8.76 5.73 -22.36
C LEU A 6 -8.31 7.04 -21.71
N LEU A 7 -8.26 8.12 -22.50
CA LEU A 7 -8.26 9.48 -21.95
C LEU A 7 -9.73 9.89 -21.81
N HIS A 8 -10.27 9.66 -20.62
CA HIS A 8 -11.41 10.45 -20.14
C HIS A 8 -10.94 11.89 -19.92
N ASN A 9 -11.84 12.86 -20.05
CA ASN A 9 -11.60 14.30 -20.15
C ASN A 9 -11.07 14.98 -18.87
N GLY A 10 -10.02 14.45 -18.25
CA GLY A 10 -9.35 14.93 -17.04
C GLY A 10 -7.85 14.60 -17.06
N ALA A 11 -7.06 15.31 -16.25
CA ALA A 11 -5.62 15.06 -16.13
C ALA A 11 -5.35 13.61 -15.66
N LEU A 12 -4.32 12.96 -16.21
CA LEU A 12 -3.90 11.61 -15.81
C LEU A 12 -3.55 11.62 -14.32
N THR A 13 -4.20 10.77 -13.52
CA THR A 13 -3.95 10.70 -12.07
C THR A 13 -2.89 9.66 -11.72
N VAL A 14 -2.37 9.72 -10.50
CA VAL A 14 -1.46 8.70 -9.98
C VAL A 14 -2.13 7.33 -9.93
N ALA A 15 -3.40 7.26 -9.54
CA ALA A 15 -4.17 6.03 -9.52
C ALA A 15 -4.33 5.41 -10.92
N ASP A 16 -4.49 6.23 -11.97
CA ASP A 16 -4.57 5.73 -13.36
C ASP A 16 -3.27 5.07 -13.82
N VAL A 17 -2.12 5.54 -13.32
CA VAL A 17 -0.82 4.90 -13.58
C VAL A 17 -0.69 3.61 -12.78
N ALA A 18 -1.02 3.63 -11.48
CA ALA A 18 -0.90 2.47 -10.60
C ALA A 18 -1.78 1.29 -11.05
N ARG A 19 -2.97 1.55 -11.61
CA ARG A 19 -3.87 0.52 -12.16
C ARG A 19 -3.31 -0.25 -13.36
N ARG A 20 -2.17 0.16 -13.92
CA ARG A 20 -1.52 -0.55 -15.03
C ARG A 20 -0.82 -1.84 -14.61
N GLY A 21 -0.68 -2.09 -13.31
CA GLY A 21 -0.15 -3.34 -12.76
C GLY A 21 0.82 -3.12 -11.60
N VAL A 22 1.28 -4.21 -10.98
CA VAL A 22 2.20 -4.18 -9.83
C VAL A 22 3.56 -3.59 -10.20
N ALA A 23 4.01 -3.76 -11.45
CA ALA A 23 5.20 -3.07 -11.92
C ALA A 23 5.05 -1.54 -11.86
N ALA A 24 3.87 -1.00 -12.18
CA ALA A 24 3.61 0.42 -12.09
C ALA A 24 3.61 0.92 -10.64
N THR A 25 3.01 0.18 -9.70
CA THR A 25 3.04 0.56 -8.27
C THR A 25 4.47 0.55 -7.71
N ARG A 26 5.31 -0.41 -8.11
CA ARG A 26 6.74 -0.44 -7.74
C ARG A 26 7.49 0.80 -8.25
N VAL A 27 7.27 1.20 -9.50
CA VAL A 27 7.90 2.42 -10.04
C VAL A 27 7.46 3.65 -9.26
N LEU A 28 6.16 3.83 -9.03
CA LEU A 28 5.63 4.96 -8.25
C LEU A 28 6.22 4.98 -6.83
N GLN A 29 6.35 3.81 -6.20
CA GLN A 29 6.97 3.66 -4.89
C GLN A 29 8.45 4.05 -4.88
N ARG A 30 9.24 3.65 -5.90
CA ARG A 30 10.66 4.06 -6.03
C ARG A 30 10.82 5.58 -6.08
N HIS A 31 9.87 6.26 -6.74
CA HIS A 31 9.81 7.73 -6.79
C HIS A 31 9.15 8.37 -5.57
N LYS A 32 8.78 7.58 -4.56
CA LYS A 32 8.06 8.00 -3.34
C LYS A 32 6.73 8.71 -3.64
N ILE A 33 6.10 8.41 -4.77
CA ILE A 33 4.81 8.99 -5.17
C ILE A 33 3.68 8.23 -4.46
N ASP A 34 2.78 8.94 -3.78
CA ASP A 34 1.64 8.37 -3.06
C ASP A 34 0.52 7.97 -4.05
N PHE A 35 0.38 6.66 -4.28
CA PHE A 35 -0.56 6.08 -5.23
C PHE A 35 -1.72 5.32 -4.58
N CYS A 36 -1.72 5.21 -3.25
CA CYS A 36 -2.71 4.44 -2.50
C CYS A 36 -3.78 5.36 -1.89
N CYS A 37 -3.38 6.30 -1.02
CA CYS A 37 -4.28 7.25 -0.37
C CYS A 37 -4.41 8.55 -1.18
N GLY A 38 -3.30 9.02 -1.75
CA GLY A 38 -3.24 10.22 -2.61
C GLY A 38 -3.52 9.96 -4.10
N GLY A 39 -4.00 8.77 -4.46
CA GLY A 39 -4.10 8.32 -5.85
C GLY A 39 -4.92 9.22 -6.78
N GLY A 40 -5.90 9.96 -6.25
CA GLY A 40 -6.71 10.90 -7.03
C GLY A 40 -5.99 12.18 -7.48
N ARG A 41 -4.74 12.42 -7.04
CA ARG A 41 -3.96 13.59 -7.44
C ARG A 41 -3.50 13.49 -8.90
N PRO A 42 -3.44 14.62 -9.62
CA PRO A 42 -2.80 14.69 -10.94
C PRO A 42 -1.34 14.21 -10.87
N LEU A 43 -0.91 13.45 -11.88
CA LEU A 43 0.44 12.88 -11.94
C LEU A 43 1.53 13.96 -11.98
N ASP A 44 1.29 15.05 -12.71
CA ASP A 44 2.19 16.21 -12.78
C ASP A 44 2.46 16.83 -11.41
N GLU A 45 1.42 17.11 -10.63
CA GLU A 45 1.56 17.64 -9.27
C GLU A 45 2.30 16.67 -8.34
N ALA A 46 2.02 15.37 -8.47
CA ALA A 46 2.66 14.35 -7.65
C ALA A 46 4.15 14.19 -8.01
N CYS A 47 4.50 14.25 -9.29
CA CYS A 47 5.86 14.22 -9.80
C CYS A 47 6.65 15.49 -9.41
N GLU A 48 6.05 16.67 -9.53
CA GLU A 48 6.66 17.95 -9.15
C GLU A 48 7.07 17.94 -7.67
N ALA A 49 6.19 17.47 -6.78
CA ALA A 49 6.47 17.34 -5.35
C ALA A 49 7.65 16.40 -5.02
N ARG A 50 8.07 15.57 -5.98
CA ARG A 50 9.19 14.62 -5.86
C ARG A 50 10.40 15.00 -6.72
N GLY A 51 10.35 16.11 -7.45
CA GLY A 51 11.44 16.56 -8.31
C GLY A 51 11.69 15.65 -9.52
N VAL A 52 10.67 14.92 -9.98
CA VAL A 52 10.73 14.04 -11.16
C VAL A 52 9.74 14.52 -12.21
N THR A 53 9.92 14.08 -13.47
CA THR A 53 8.99 14.43 -14.56
C THR A 53 7.99 13.30 -14.80
N PRO A 54 6.72 13.61 -15.11
CA PRO A 54 5.73 12.60 -15.49
C PRO A 54 6.20 11.70 -16.64
N GLU A 55 6.90 12.27 -17.62
CA GLU A 55 7.41 11.54 -18.78
C GLU A 55 8.43 10.47 -18.38
N ALA A 56 9.35 10.79 -17.45
CA ALA A 56 10.34 9.83 -16.98
C ALA A 56 9.68 8.67 -16.21
N VAL A 57 8.73 8.99 -15.32
CA VAL A 57 7.97 7.98 -14.55
C VAL A 57 7.18 7.06 -15.49
N LEU A 58 6.47 7.63 -16.47
CA LEU A 58 5.68 6.86 -17.43
C LEU A 58 6.54 5.99 -18.34
N ALA A 59 7.72 6.46 -18.73
CA ALA A 59 8.67 5.66 -19.51
C ALA A 59 9.19 4.45 -18.72
N GLU A 60 9.50 4.64 -17.44
CA GLU A 60 9.94 3.57 -16.54
C GLU A 60 8.82 2.54 -16.30
N VAL A 61 7.58 3.00 -16.06
CA VAL A 61 6.39 2.12 -15.99
C VAL A 61 6.23 1.32 -17.27
N ALA A 62 6.32 1.96 -18.44
CA ALA A 62 6.16 1.27 -19.72
C ALA A 62 7.23 0.21 -19.98
N ALA A 63 8.45 0.42 -19.47
CA ALA A 63 9.54 -0.55 -19.59
C ALA A 63 9.34 -1.80 -18.71
N GLU A 64 8.72 -1.65 -17.53
CA GLU A 64 8.55 -2.75 -16.56
C GLU A 64 7.21 -3.48 -16.65
N VAL A 65 6.16 -2.85 -17.19
CA VAL A 65 4.84 -3.47 -17.41
C VAL A 65 4.85 -4.43 -18.63
N ALA A 66 5.99 -4.64 -19.30
CA ALA A 66 6.10 -5.44 -20.51
C ALA A 66 5.85 -6.96 -20.35
N GLU A 67 5.64 -7.46 -19.13
CA GLU A 67 5.28 -8.85 -18.85
C GLU A 67 3.74 -8.99 -18.64
N PRO A 68 3.00 -9.54 -19.62
CA PRO A 68 1.55 -9.60 -19.58
C PRO A 68 1.10 -10.93 -18.96
N ASP A 69 1.10 -11.02 -17.63
CA ASP A 69 0.39 -12.14 -16.96
C ASP A 69 -0.19 -11.77 -15.60
N GLU A 70 -0.50 -10.48 -15.40
CA GLU A 70 -1.18 -10.02 -14.20
C GLU A 70 -2.68 -9.85 -14.51
N THR A 71 -3.52 -10.55 -13.74
CA THR A 71 -4.98 -10.39 -13.77
C THR A 71 -5.34 -8.91 -13.72
N ASP A 72 -6.11 -8.42 -14.70
CA ASP A 72 -6.64 -7.06 -14.66
C ASP A 72 -7.73 -6.95 -13.59
N TRP A 73 -7.31 -6.60 -12.39
CA TRP A 73 -8.18 -6.41 -11.23
C TRP A 73 -9.21 -5.29 -11.43
N THR A 74 -9.02 -4.40 -12.40
CA THR A 74 -10.01 -3.36 -12.72
C THR A 74 -11.26 -3.92 -13.37
N GLN A 75 -11.16 -5.09 -14.01
CA GLN A 75 -12.27 -5.76 -14.71
C GLN A 75 -12.70 -7.08 -14.03
N ALA A 76 -11.89 -7.62 -13.12
CA ALA A 76 -12.20 -8.86 -12.41
C ALA A 76 -13.50 -8.74 -11.57
N PRO A 77 -14.31 -9.81 -11.39
CA PRO A 77 -15.46 -9.78 -10.49
C PRO A 77 -15.07 -9.38 -9.06
N LEU A 78 -15.89 -8.58 -8.38
CA LEU A 78 -15.56 -8.07 -7.03
C LEU A 78 -15.30 -9.20 -6.02
N GLY A 79 -16.04 -10.30 -6.11
CA GLY A 79 -15.79 -11.48 -5.26
C GLY A 79 -14.37 -12.03 -5.43
N ALA A 80 -13.88 -12.14 -6.67
CA ALA A 80 -12.54 -12.62 -6.96
C ALA A 80 -11.46 -11.62 -6.54
N LEU A 81 -11.71 -10.32 -6.68
CA LEU A 81 -10.82 -9.27 -6.17
C LEU A 81 -10.72 -9.32 -4.64
N ILE A 82 -11.84 -9.49 -3.93
CA ILE A 82 -11.85 -9.67 -2.47
C ILE A 82 -11.06 -10.93 -2.08
N ASP A 83 -11.29 -12.06 -2.76
CA ASP A 83 -10.55 -13.31 -2.49
C ASP A 83 -9.05 -13.10 -2.67
N HIS A 84 -8.64 -12.37 -3.72
CA HIS A 84 -7.25 -12.02 -3.96
C HIS A 84 -6.70 -11.11 -2.86
N ILE A 85 -7.43 -10.08 -2.44
CA ILE A 85 -7.00 -9.16 -1.39
C ILE A 85 -6.69 -9.92 -0.10
N ILE A 86 -7.59 -10.82 0.29
CA ILE A 86 -7.41 -11.64 1.50
C ILE A 86 -6.17 -12.54 1.36
N ALA A 87 -6.11 -13.35 0.31
CA ALA A 87 -5.05 -14.35 0.17
C ALA A 87 -3.66 -13.74 -0.10
N ARG A 88 -3.59 -12.63 -0.85
CA ARG A 88 -2.32 -11.99 -1.21
C ARG A 88 -1.82 -11.03 -0.15
N PHE A 89 -2.71 -10.36 0.59
CA PHE A 89 -2.31 -9.31 1.53
C PHE A 89 -2.71 -9.63 2.97
N HIS A 90 -3.99 -9.90 3.27
CA HIS A 90 -4.43 -10.06 4.66
C HIS A 90 -3.77 -11.26 5.34
N ASP A 91 -3.78 -12.43 4.69
CA ASP A 91 -3.21 -13.66 5.25
C ASP A 91 -1.71 -13.50 5.54
N PRO A 92 -0.85 -13.06 4.58
CA PRO A 92 0.55 -12.77 4.87
C PRO A 92 0.77 -11.67 5.91
N LEU A 93 -0.03 -10.60 5.91
CA LEU A 93 0.09 -9.53 6.91
C LEU A 93 -0.14 -10.05 8.32
N ARG A 94 -1.13 -10.93 8.52
CA ARG A 94 -1.40 -11.54 9.85
C ARG A 94 -0.25 -12.39 10.35
N GLU A 95 0.48 -13.06 9.46
CA GLU A 95 1.68 -13.83 9.82
C GLU A 95 2.89 -12.94 10.10
N GLU A 96 3.07 -11.89 9.28
CA GLU A 96 4.24 -11.04 9.31
C GLU A 96 4.22 -10.03 10.47
N MET A 97 3.04 -9.51 10.82
CA MET A 97 2.88 -8.53 11.88
C MET A 97 3.51 -8.94 13.23
N PRO A 98 3.22 -10.13 13.79
CA PRO A 98 3.82 -10.57 15.05
C PRO A 98 5.33 -10.85 14.93
N ARG A 99 5.81 -11.29 13.77
CA ARG A 99 7.24 -11.53 13.51
C ARG A 99 8.03 -10.22 13.58
N LEU A 100 7.56 -9.19 12.87
CA LEU A 100 8.17 -7.87 12.87
C LEU A 100 8.05 -7.19 14.24
N ALA A 101 6.94 -7.38 14.97
CA ALA A 101 6.80 -6.87 16.35
C ALA A 101 7.89 -7.44 17.26
N PHE A 102 8.11 -8.76 17.20
CA PHE A 102 9.18 -9.42 17.94
C PHE A 102 10.56 -8.86 17.59
N LEU A 103 10.86 -8.68 16.29
CA LEU A 103 12.12 -8.12 15.84
C LEU A 103 12.30 -6.66 16.29
N ALA A 104 11.27 -5.83 16.19
CA ALA A 104 11.28 -4.43 16.60
C ALA A 104 11.58 -4.30 18.10
N HIS A 105 10.91 -5.10 18.94
CA HIS A 105 11.22 -5.16 20.38
C HIS A 105 12.67 -5.59 20.65
N LYS A 106 13.12 -6.67 19.99
CA LYS A 106 14.47 -7.21 20.19
C LYS A 106 15.54 -6.20 19.79
N VAL A 107 15.39 -5.58 18.63
CA VAL A 107 16.38 -4.64 18.07
C VAL A 107 16.43 -3.37 18.91
N ALA A 108 15.28 -2.78 19.26
CA ALA A 108 15.23 -1.62 20.14
C ALA A 108 15.94 -1.91 21.48
N ARG A 109 15.58 -3.01 22.15
CA ARG A 109 16.18 -3.38 23.44
C ARG A 109 17.70 -3.59 23.39
N VAL A 110 18.23 -4.14 22.30
CA VAL A 110 19.67 -4.48 22.19
C VAL A 110 20.51 -3.32 21.66
N HIS A 111 19.91 -2.43 20.87
CA HIS A 111 20.64 -1.42 20.10
C HIS A 111 20.23 0.03 20.39
N GLU A 112 19.32 0.30 21.32
CA GLU A 112 18.89 1.68 21.66
C GLU A 112 20.03 2.63 22.05
N GLU A 113 21.09 2.14 22.72
CA GLU A 113 22.28 2.95 23.03
C GLU A 113 23.10 3.31 21.78
N ARG A 114 22.97 2.52 20.69
CA ARG A 114 23.67 2.74 19.43
C ARG A 114 22.87 3.59 18.46
N ASP A 115 21.55 3.43 18.46
CA ASP A 115 20.63 4.23 17.66
C ASP A 115 19.36 4.55 18.48
N ALA A 116 19.30 5.80 18.95
CA ALA A 116 18.23 6.31 19.79
C ALA A 116 16.87 6.37 19.07
N ARG A 117 16.82 6.17 17.74
CA ARG A 117 15.55 6.13 16.98
C ARG A 117 14.82 4.80 17.15
N LEU A 118 15.51 3.72 17.50
CA LEU A 118 14.94 2.36 17.50
C LEU A 118 13.74 2.17 18.45
N PRO A 119 13.69 2.76 19.66
CA PRO A 119 12.49 2.72 20.48
C PRO A 119 11.29 3.37 19.79
N ALA A 120 11.48 4.53 19.15
CA ALA A 120 10.41 5.22 18.42
C ALA A 120 9.98 4.43 17.17
N LEU A 121 10.92 3.83 16.44
CA LEU A 121 10.64 2.97 15.28
C LEU A 121 9.75 1.79 15.69
N ARG A 122 10.10 1.13 16.81
CA ARG A 122 9.28 0.08 17.40
C ARG A 122 7.88 0.58 17.73
N ASP A 123 7.77 1.71 18.43
CA ASP A 123 6.47 2.21 18.89
C ASP A 123 5.54 2.58 17.72
N VAL A 124 6.08 3.20 16.66
CA VAL A 124 5.32 3.50 15.44
C VAL A 124 4.87 2.20 14.75
N TYR A 125 5.77 1.21 14.62
CA TYR A 125 5.41 -0.07 14.04
C TYR A 125 4.30 -0.79 14.82
N LEU A 126 4.37 -0.79 16.15
CA LEU A 126 3.34 -1.40 17.00
C LEU A 126 2.00 -0.65 16.91
N ALA A 127 2.02 0.67 16.73
CA ALA A 127 0.80 1.44 16.47
C ALA A 127 0.13 0.99 15.17
N ILE A 128 0.89 0.85 14.08
CA ILE A 128 0.40 0.34 12.79
C ILE A 128 -0.22 -1.06 12.97
N ALA A 129 0.49 -1.98 13.61
CA ALA A 129 0.01 -3.36 13.81
C ALA A 129 -1.28 -3.42 14.65
N ASN A 130 -1.42 -2.55 15.66
CA ASN A 130 -2.62 -2.47 16.51
C ASN A 130 -3.84 -1.91 15.78
N GLU A 131 -3.64 -1.10 14.74
CA GLU A 131 -4.71 -0.58 13.90
C GLU A 131 -5.11 -1.56 12.80
N LEU A 132 -4.13 -2.20 12.16
CA LEU A 132 -4.38 -3.10 11.04
C LEU A 132 -5.17 -4.34 11.45
N GLY A 133 -4.86 -4.98 12.59
CA GLY A 133 -5.58 -6.20 13.01
C GLY A 133 -7.12 -6.02 13.03
N PRO A 134 -7.64 -5.06 13.83
CA PRO A 134 -9.07 -4.75 13.83
C PRO A 134 -9.60 -4.21 12.50
N HIS A 135 -8.79 -3.51 11.72
CA HIS A 135 -9.14 -3.03 10.39
C HIS A 135 -9.49 -4.20 9.45
N LEU A 136 -8.57 -5.15 9.29
CA LEU A 136 -8.77 -6.33 8.43
C LEU A 136 -9.99 -7.14 8.89
N ASP A 137 -10.23 -7.25 10.20
CA ASP A 137 -11.42 -7.93 10.74
C ASP A 137 -12.73 -7.25 10.33
N LYS A 138 -12.80 -5.91 10.34
CA LYS A 138 -13.99 -5.16 9.88
C LYS A 138 -14.25 -5.40 8.39
N GLU A 139 -13.19 -5.45 7.60
CA GLU A 139 -13.31 -5.72 6.17
C GLU A 139 -13.83 -7.14 5.93
N GLU A 140 -13.13 -8.14 6.44
CA GLU A 140 -13.43 -9.55 6.21
C GLU A 140 -14.78 -10.00 6.79
N GLN A 141 -15.17 -9.47 7.95
CA GLN A 141 -16.39 -9.89 8.64
C GLN A 141 -17.61 -9.05 8.26
N ILE A 142 -17.42 -7.80 7.85
CA ILE A 142 -18.53 -6.87 7.62
C ILE A 142 -18.53 -6.34 6.19
N LEU A 143 -17.52 -5.58 5.77
CA LEU A 143 -17.55 -4.85 4.49
C LEU A 143 -17.51 -5.80 3.29
N PHE A 144 -16.58 -6.75 3.24
CA PHE A 144 -16.45 -7.68 2.13
C PHE A 144 -17.67 -8.60 1.97
N PRO A 145 -18.25 -9.21 3.03
CA PRO A 145 -19.52 -9.92 2.91
C PRO A 145 -20.66 -9.03 2.44
N TRP A 146 -20.67 -7.75 2.81
CA TRP A 146 -21.65 -6.77 2.35
C TRP A 146 -21.52 -6.53 0.84
N ILE A 147 -20.30 -6.30 0.34
CA ILE A 147 -20.02 -6.12 -1.09
C ILE A 147 -20.38 -7.39 -1.87
N ARG A 148 -19.99 -8.57 -1.39
CA ARG A 148 -20.30 -9.87 -2.05
C ARG A 148 -21.80 -10.13 -2.22
N ARG A 149 -22.66 -9.52 -1.40
CA ARG A 149 -24.12 -9.60 -1.54
C ARG A 149 -24.70 -8.62 -2.57
N GLY A 150 -23.87 -7.90 -3.32
CA GLY A 150 -24.30 -6.87 -4.27
C GLY A 150 -24.86 -5.62 -3.58
N GLN A 151 -24.56 -5.44 -2.29
CA GLN A 151 -25.08 -4.34 -1.47
C GLN A 151 -24.05 -3.18 -1.35
N GLY A 152 -22.97 -3.21 -2.14
CA GLY A 152 -21.86 -2.25 -2.11
C GLY A 152 -22.31 -0.79 -2.31
N GLY A 153 -23.34 -0.55 -3.13
CA GLY A 153 -23.87 0.80 -3.36
C GLY A 153 -24.38 1.51 -2.11
N SER A 154 -24.69 0.76 -1.03
CA SER A 154 -25.10 1.31 0.27
C SER A 154 -23.95 1.42 1.29
N ALA A 155 -22.74 0.96 0.95
CA ALA A 155 -21.61 0.87 1.87
C ALA A 155 -20.80 2.18 2.00
N GLY A 156 -21.32 3.31 1.50
CA GLY A 156 -20.57 4.58 1.47
C GLY A 156 -20.07 5.07 2.82
N ALA A 157 -20.83 4.90 3.90
CA ALA A 157 -20.35 5.26 5.23
C ALA A 157 -19.25 4.32 5.76
N PRO A 158 -19.42 2.97 5.74
CA PRO A 158 -18.34 2.04 6.04
C PRO A 158 -17.05 2.26 5.24
N VAL A 159 -17.16 2.47 3.92
CA VAL A 159 -16.00 2.71 3.03
C VAL A 159 -15.21 3.95 3.48
N ARG A 160 -15.89 5.06 3.80
CA ARG A 160 -15.21 6.26 4.30
C ARG A 160 -14.47 6.03 5.63
N VAL A 161 -14.96 5.14 6.48
CA VAL A 161 -14.25 4.78 7.72
C VAL A 161 -12.98 4.00 7.38
N MET A 162 -13.05 3.02 6.48
CA MET A 162 -11.86 2.26 6.04
C MET A 162 -10.82 3.18 5.38
N GLU A 163 -11.25 4.06 4.47
CA GLU A 163 -10.36 5.03 3.80
C GLU A 163 -9.71 6.00 4.79
N SER A 164 -10.44 6.46 5.81
CA SER A 164 -9.86 7.30 6.87
C SER A 164 -8.82 6.55 7.70
N GLU A 165 -9.00 5.25 7.93
CA GLU A 165 -8.03 4.40 8.61
C GLU A 165 -6.79 4.16 7.72
N HIS A 166 -6.98 3.98 6.42
CA HIS A 166 -5.88 3.92 5.44
C HIS A 166 -5.02 5.19 5.44
N GLU A 167 -5.65 6.37 5.47
CA GLU A 167 -4.93 7.64 5.57
C GLU A 167 -4.10 7.72 6.85
N HIS A 168 -4.64 7.27 7.98
CA HIS A 168 -3.93 7.28 9.26
C HIS A 168 -2.73 6.33 9.25
N VAL A 169 -2.93 5.09 8.80
CA VAL A 169 -1.85 4.10 8.62
C VAL A 169 -0.79 4.62 7.65
N GLY A 170 -1.19 5.24 6.53
CA GLY A 170 -0.28 5.89 5.59
C GLY A 170 0.61 6.95 6.24
N ALA A 171 0.05 7.78 7.13
CA ALA A 171 0.82 8.77 7.89
C ALA A 171 1.82 8.12 8.86
N LEU A 172 1.47 6.98 9.47
CA LEU A 172 2.37 6.21 10.33
C LEU A 172 3.50 5.55 9.51
N LEU A 173 3.23 5.03 8.31
CA LEU A 173 4.25 4.46 7.42
C LEU A 173 5.30 5.50 7.01
N VAL A 174 4.89 6.75 6.74
CA VAL A 174 5.82 7.85 6.48
C VAL A 174 6.76 8.09 7.68
N GLN A 175 6.21 8.06 8.89
CA GLN A 175 7.03 8.20 10.11
C GLN A 175 7.97 7.01 10.30
N LEU A 176 7.48 5.78 10.05
CA LEU A 176 8.24 4.55 10.17
C LEU A 176 9.45 4.57 9.24
N ARG A 177 9.23 4.86 7.95
CA ARG A 177 10.31 4.97 6.94
C ARG A 177 11.36 6.01 7.32
N LYS A 178 10.94 7.16 7.85
CA LYS A 178 11.86 8.20 8.31
C LYS A 178 12.72 7.72 9.49
N LEU A 179 12.12 7.05 10.48
CA LEU A 179 12.84 6.50 11.63
C LEU A 179 13.79 5.36 11.21
N ALA A 180 13.40 4.61 10.19
CA ALA A 180 14.17 3.52 9.60
C ALA A 180 15.27 4.00 8.62
N ASP A 181 15.44 5.31 8.43
CA ASP A 181 16.41 5.89 7.49
C ASP A 181 16.23 5.38 6.06
N ASP A 182 14.99 5.41 5.55
CA ASP A 182 14.63 4.82 4.26
C ASP A 182 14.99 3.31 4.17
N TYR A 183 14.98 2.61 5.31
CA TYR A 183 15.36 1.20 5.47
C TYR A 183 16.82 0.88 5.11
N VAL A 184 17.69 1.89 5.07
CA VAL A 184 19.13 1.68 4.87
C VAL A 184 19.70 0.85 6.02
N VAL A 185 20.24 -0.32 5.70
CA VAL A 185 20.84 -1.23 6.69
C VAL A 185 22.23 -0.73 7.08
N PRO A 186 22.46 -0.37 8.36
CA PRO A 186 23.77 0.07 8.80
C PRO A 186 24.82 -1.06 8.79
N ASP A 187 26.09 -0.75 8.55
CA ASP A 187 27.18 -1.75 8.52
C ASP A 187 27.32 -2.55 9.82
N MET A 188 26.99 -1.92 10.96
CA MET A 188 27.04 -2.54 12.28
C MET A 188 25.78 -3.36 12.62
N ALA A 189 24.78 -3.42 11.73
CA ALA A 189 23.53 -4.10 11.99
C ALA A 189 23.75 -5.62 12.09
N CYS A 190 23.30 -6.21 13.21
CA CYS A 190 23.26 -7.65 13.33
C CYS A 190 22.15 -8.25 12.45
N GLY A 191 22.14 -9.58 12.30
CA GLY A 191 21.15 -10.26 11.45
C GLY A 191 19.69 -9.96 11.80
N SER A 192 19.36 -9.77 13.08
CA SER A 192 17.98 -9.40 13.49
C SER A 192 17.62 -7.96 13.15
N TRP A 193 18.57 -7.02 13.17
CA TRP A 193 18.32 -5.64 12.77
C TRP A 193 18.17 -5.54 11.25
N ARG A 194 19.03 -6.23 10.49
CA ARG A 194 18.87 -6.35 9.04
C ARG A 194 17.50 -6.94 8.65
N ALA A 195 17.14 -8.07 9.24
CA ALA A 195 15.86 -8.73 8.97
C ALA A 195 14.63 -7.88 9.37
N LEU A 196 14.78 -6.98 10.35
CA LEU A 196 13.73 -6.01 10.69
C LEU A 196 13.56 -4.98 9.58
N LEU A 197 14.65 -4.32 9.16
CA LEU A 197 14.57 -3.26 8.15
C LEU A 197 14.10 -3.79 6.80
N GLU A 198 14.65 -4.91 6.34
CA GLU A 198 14.21 -5.59 5.10
C GLU A 198 12.74 -6.00 5.18
N GLY A 199 12.30 -6.53 6.34
CA GLY A 199 10.91 -6.93 6.53
C GLY A 199 9.95 -5.74 6.59
N LEU A 200 10.33 -4.63 7.23
CA LEU A 200 9.54 -3.40 7.25
C LEU A 200 9.41 -2.77 5.86
N GLU A 201 10.46 -2.82 5.04
CA GLU A 201 10.42 -2.32 3.67
C GLU A 201 9.42 -3.10 2.81
N LEU A 202 9.46 -4.44 2.89
CA LEU A 202 8.51 -5.32 2.20
C LEU A 202 7.08 -5.13 2.72
N PHE A 203 6.92 -5.04 4.04
CA PHE A 203 5.64 -4.79 4.69
C PHE A 203 5.00 -3.49 4.21
N GLU A 204 5.76 -2.39 4.17
CA GLU A 204 5.26 -1.10 3.66
C GLU A 204 4.88 -1.19 2.17
N ALA A 205 5.69 -1.86 1.36
CA ALA A 205 5.40 -2.03 -0.07
C ALA A 205 4.11 -2.79 -0.32
N ASP A 206 3.93 -3.92 0.38
CA ASP A 206 2.71 -4.74 0.24
C ASP A 206 1.47 -3.99 0.75
N LEU A 207 1.60 -3.24 1.84
CA LEU A 207 0.48 -2.47 2.40
C LEU A 207 0.05 -1.32 1.48
N HIS A 208 0.98 -0.64 0.81
CA HIS A 208 0.63 0.34 -0.22
C HIS A 208 -0.09 -0.29 -1.41
N ALA A 209 0.34 -1.46 -1.87
CA ALA A 209 -0.30 -2.18 -2.97
C ALA A 209 -1.71 -2.66 -2.60
N HIS A 210 -1.88 -3.17 -1.38
CA HIS A 210 -3.15 -3.55 -0.78
C HIS A 210 -4.14 -2.38 -0.75
N ILE A 211 -3.78 -1.29 -0.07
CA ILE A 211 -4.62 -0.10 0.06
C ILE A 211 -4.95 0.50 -1.31
N HIS A 212 -4.02 0.44 -2.27
CA HIS A 212 -4.30 0.87 -3.64
C HIS A 212 -5.44 0.07 -4.28
N LEU A 213 -5.40 -1.26 -4.20
CA LEU A 213 -6.46 -2.11 -4.76
C LEU A 213 -7.81 -1.80 -4.11
N GLU A 214 -7.85 -1.49 -2.82
CA GLU A 214 -9.09 -1.15 -2.14
C GLU A 214 -9.61 0.23 -2.54
N ASN A 215 -8.83 1.28 -2.27
CA ASN A 215 -9.22 2.66 -2.49
C ASN A 215 -9.50 2.97 -3.97
N ASN A 216 -8.71 2.38 -4.87
CA ASN A 216 -8.75 2.75 -6.27
C ASN A 216 -9.47 1.71 -7.13
N VAL A 217 -9.67 0.48 -6.67
CA VAL A 217 -10.35 -0.54 -7.48
C VAL A 217 -11.61 -1.05 -6.80
N LEU A 218 -11.51 -1.70 -5.63
CA LEU A 218 -12.65 -2.35 -4.98
C LEU A 218 -13.73 -1.35 -4.54
N HIS A 219 -13.37 -0.34 -3.75
CA HIS A 219 -14.33 0.59 -3.15
C HIS A 219 -15.10 1.39 -4.20
N PRO A 220 -14.46 2.04 -5.20
CA PRO A 220 -15.21 2.81 -6.19
C PRO A 220 -16.16 1.95 -7.03
N ARG A 221 -15.77 0.70 -7.32
CA ARG A 221 -16.59 -0.25 -8.07
C ARG A 221 -17.79 -0.71 -7.24
N ALA A 222 -17.55 -1.11 -5.99
CA ALA A 222 -18.61 -1.50 -5.06
C ALA A 222 -19.64 -0.39 -4.86
N LEU A 223 -19.20 0.88 -4.70
CA LEU A 223 -20.09 2.03 -4.51
C LEU A 223 -20.94 2.36 -5.74
N ARG A 224 -20.54 1.94 -6.95
CA ARG A 224 -21.37 2.02 -8.16
C ARG A 224 -22.41 0.91 -8.26
N GLY A 225 -22.41 -0.05 -7.33
CA GLY A 225 -23.34 -1.17 -7.32
C GLY A 225 -22.96 -2.29 -8.28
N GLU A 226 -21.68 -2.40 -8.66
CA GLU A 226 -21.11 -3.64 -9.22
C GLU A 226 -21.22 -4.79 -8.20
#